data_AF-A0A162GM99-F1
#
_entry.id   AF-A0A162GM99-F1
#
_cell.length_a   1.000
_cell.length_b   1.000
_cell.length_c   1.000
_cell.angle_alpha   90.00
_cell.angle_beta   90.00
_cell.angle_gamma   90.00
#
_symmetry.space_group_name_H-M   'P 1'
#
loop_
_entity.id
_entity.type
_entity.pdbx_description
1 polymer ?
#
loop_
_entity_poly.entity_id
_entity_poly.type
_entity_poly.pdbx_seq_one_letter_code
_entity_poly.pdbx_strand_id
1 'polypeptide(L)'
;MSGHTGGVSIPGSWTRAAAGAGLLGPGGEVAATVFSEMSALALRTGAVNLGQGFPDEDGPREILDAAREAIASGVNQYPPGPGFPVLREAIAAHQSRFYRLDLDPDGQILVTTGATEALAATLLALLEPGDEVVTFTPHYDAYGALIALAGGVHRTVPLRGLPFTVDHDELVAAVTDRTRVILVNDPHNPTGAVLPLETRELIVRLAERHDALIVTDEVYEHLRFDTPHVPLATLPGAFERTLSISSAGKTFSTTGWKIGWVSGPRALVTAVLAVKQFLTYVSGSPFQGAVALGLGLPDSFFTTVAQTLSAKKDLLSAGLAAAGFGVAAPPEGTSSSRTPLPSATTTVSRSAGRSPNSREWWPCPCPPSAGRRTRLSTGRSCASRSASGSRCWRPPSPAWRAWDAEPVVLDGSAERLHPYRRTRADRCRRWDQSGCTRKRRRASAGFFARAASIRSRETQATATSSTSPRVAISTPIGSTTMLVPTPIGGV
;
A
#
# COMPACT_ATOMS: atom_id res chain seq x y z
N MET A 1 -33.68 -33.77 1.73
CA MET A 1 -32.76 -33.40 2.83
C MET A 1 -31.66 -32.55 2.21
N SER A 2 -31.74 -31.23 2.33
CA SER A 2 -30.69 -30.31 1.88
C SER A 2 -29.53 -30.36 2.87
N GLY A 3 -28.39 -30.87 2.44
CA GLY A 3 -27.21 -30.96 3.29
C GLY A 3 -26.71 -29.57 3.69
N HIS A 4 -26.97 -29.15 4.93
CA HIS A 4 -26.14 -28.15 5.58
C HIS A 4 -24.75 -28.77 5.76
N THR A 5 -23.82 -28.46 4.86
CA THR A 5 -22.40 -28.52 5.15
C THR A 5 -22.14 -27.53 6.28
N GLY A 6 -22.10 -28.01 7.52
CA GLY A 6 -21.88 -27.21 8.71
C GLY A 6 -20.46 -26.66 8.77
N GLY A 7 -20.18 -25.66 7.93
CA GLY A 7 -18.97 -24.87 8.01
C GLY A 7 -18.90 -24.19 9.36
N VAL A 8 -17.77 -24.36 10.06
CA VAL A 8 -17.54 -23.69 11.34
C VAL A 8 -17.40 -22.19 11.06
N SER A 9 -18.43 -21.41 11.42
CA SER A 9 -18.34 -19.95 11.39
C SER A 9 -17.39 -19.51 12.49
N ILE A 10 -16.26 -18.91 12.11
CA ILE A 10 -15.26 -18.38 13.03
C ILE A 10 -15.59 -16.91 13.30
N PRO A 11 -16.15 -16.54 14.47
CA PRO A 11 -16.41 -15.14 14.78
C PRO A 11 -15.09 -14.38 15.00
N GLY A 12 -15.08 -13.08 14.70
CA GLY A 12 -13.93 -12.22 14.94
C GLY A 12 -14.00 -10.90 14.18
N SER A 13 -13.03 -10.02 14.40
CA SER A 13 -12.91 -8.75 13.67
C SER A 13 -12.52 -8.92 12.19
N TRP A 14 -11.99 -10.09 11.82
CA TRP A 14 -11.62 -10.42 10.43
C TRP A 14 -12.81 -10.35 9.47
N THR A 15 -14.02 -10.71 9.91
CA THR A 15 -15.23 -10.62 9.07
C THR A 15 -15.60 -9.17 8.77
N ARG A 16 -15.44 -8.26 9.73
CA ARG A 16 -15.64 -6.81 9.50
C ARG A 16 -14.59 -6.25 8.56
N ALA A 17 -13.32 -6.63 8.71
CA ALA A 17 -12.25 -6.20 7.80
C ALA A 17 -12.52 -6.69 6.36
N ALA A 18 -12.91 -7.96 6.19
CA ALA A 18 -13.28 -8.50 4.88
C ALA A 18 -14.52 -7.80 4.28
N ALA A 19 -15.55 -7.52 5.10
CA ALA A 19 -16.73 -6.78 4.65
C ALA A 19 -16.40 -5.33 4.27
N GLY A 20 -15.57 -4.64 5.06
CA GLY A 20 -15.11 -3.26 4.78
C GLY A 20 -14.23 -3.15 3.53
N ALA A 21 -13.51 -4.22 3.18
CA ALA A 21 -12.78 -4.34 1.91
C ALA A 21 -13.68 -4.73 0.71
N GLY A 22 -14.98 -5.00 0.93
CA GLY A 22 -15.87 -5.53 -0.11
C GLY A 22 -15.59 -7.00 -0.51
N LEU A 23 -14.82 -7.72 0.30
CA LEU A 23 -14.36 -9.09 0.02
C LEU A 23 -15.26 -10.18 0.62
N LEU A 24 -16.15 -9.86 1.56
CA LEU A 24 -17.03 -10.84 2.20
C LEU A 24 -18.30 -11.05 1.37
N GLY A 25 -18.45 -12.23 0.79
CA GLY A 25 -19.61 -12.63 0.00
C GLY A 25 -20.83 -13.04 0.86
N PRO A 26 -22.02 -13.20 0.25
CA PRO A 26 -23.28 -13.43 0.98
C PRO A 26 -23.32 -14.72 1.82
N GLY A 27 -22.51 -15.73 1.49
CA GLY A 27 -22.40 -16.97 2.27
C GLY A 27 -21.31 -16.94 3.36
N GLY A 28 -20.59 -15.83 3.51
CA GLY A 28 -19.45 -15.69 4.42
C GLY A 28 -18.11 -16.11 3.82
N GLU A 29 -18.07 -16.48 2.53
CA GLU A 29 -16.84 -16.67 1.77
C GLU A 29 -16.04 -15.37 1.61
N VAL A 30 -14.71 -15.47 1.62
CA VAL A 30 -13.81 -14.33 1.36
C VAL A 30 -13.28 -14.43 -0.06
N ALA A 31 -13.59 -13.43 -0.87
CA ALA A 31 -13.03 -13.24 -2.20
C ALA A 31 -11.56 -12.81 -2.13
N ALA A 32 -10.80 -13.12 -3.18
CA ALA A 32 -9.46 -12.57 -3.36
C ALA A 32 -9.54 -11.05 -3.63
N THR A 33 -8.48 -10.30 -3.31
CA THR A 33 -8.40 -8.89 -3.74
C THR A 33 -8.32 -8.79 -5.26
N VAL A 34 -8.83 -7.69 -5.83
CA VAL A 34 -8.77 -7.43 -7.28
C VAL A 34 -7.34 -7.54 -7.82
N PHE A 35 -6.33 -7.11 -7.05
CA PHE A 35 -4.92 -7.27 -7.40
C PHE A 35 -4.49 -8.74 -7.53
N SER A 36 -4.95 -9.59 -6.60
CA SER A 36 -4.63 -11.03 -6.61
C SER A 36 -5.31 -11.74 -7.79
N GLU A 37 -6.57 -11.40 -8.06
CA GLU A 37 -7.33 -11.95 -9.19
C GLU A 37 -6.73 -11.53 -10.54
N MET A 38 -6.44 -10.24 -10.72
CA MET A 38 -5.90 -9.70 -11.97
C MET A 38 -4.49 -10.19 -12.27
N SER A 39 -3.59 -10.24 -11.28
CA SER A 39 -2.24 -10.77 -11.50
C SER A 39 -2.25 -12.28 -11.78
N ALA A 40 -3.13 -13.04 -11.12
CA ALA A 40 -3.33 -14.46 -11.45
C ALA A 40 -3.95 -14.65 -12.85
N LEU A 41 -4.83 -13.75 -13.30
CA LEU A 41 -5.40 -13.78 -14.65
C LEU A 41 -4.34 -13.47 -15.71
N ALA A 42 -3.54 -12.42 -15.52
CA ALA A 42 -2.47 -12.03 -16.44
C ALA A 42 -1.45 -13.16 -16.66
N LEU A 43 -1.03 -13.84 -15.57
CA LEU A 43 -0.16 -15.02 -15.65
C LEU A 43 -0.80 -16.18 -16.44
N ARG A 44 -2.11 -16.43 -16.29
CA ARG A 44 -2.82 -17.50 -17.02
C ARG A 44 -3.03 -17.19 -18.51
N THR A 45 -3.15 -15.91 -18.88
CA THR A 45 -3.45 -15.51 -20.26
C THR A 45 -2.22 -15.04 -21.04
N GLY A 46 -1.07 -14.86 -20.38
CA GLY A 46 0.11 -14.24 -20.98
C GLY A 46 -0.07 -12.74 -21.26
N ALA A 47 -1.06 -12.09 -20.63
CA ALA A 47 -1.33 -10.67 -20.83
C ALA A 47 -0.31 -9.78 -20.09
N VAL A 48 -0.01 -8.62 -20.68
CA VAL A 48 0.79 -7.58 -20.03
C VAL A 48 0.04 -7.08 -18.79
N ASN A 49 0.66 -7.18 -17.61
CA ASN A 49 0.03 -6.82 -16.35
C ASN A 49 0.19 -5.32 -16.05
N LEU A 50 -0.74 -4.50 -16.52
CA LEU A 50 -0.84 -3.08 -16.16
C LEU A 50 -1.72 -2.83 -14.92
N GLY A 51 -2.12 -3.89 -14.19
CA GLY A 51 -3.09 -3.81 -13.09
C GLY A 51 -2.49 -3.72 -11.69
N GLN A 52 -1.20 -4.03 -11.50
CA GLN A 52 -0.55 -4.01 -10.19
C GLN A 52 0.47 -2.87 -10.10
N GLY A 53 0.24 -1.92 -9.20
CA GLY A 53 1.02 -0.68 -9.09
C GLY A 53 2.39 -0.81 -8.42
N PHE A 54 3.29 -1.62 -8.99
CA PHE A 54 4.73 -1.60 -8.72
C PHE A 54 5.51 -1.34 -10.04
N PRO A 55 6.71 -0.72 -9.98
CA PRO A 55 7.53 -0.56 -11.18
C PRO A 55 8.19 -1.87 -11.63
N ASP A 56 8.26 -2.11 -12.94
CA ASP A 56 9.08 -3.18 -13.55
C ASP A 56 10.59 -2.84 -13.56
N GLU A 57 10.95 -1.64 -13.09
CA GLU A 57 12.32 -1.15 -12.94
C GLU A 57 12.75 -1.21 -11.47
N ASP A 58 13.97 -1.69 -11.21
CA ASP A 58 14.53 -1.81 -9.86
C ASP A 58 14.89 -0.44 -9.26
N GLY A 59 15.15 -0.41 -7.95
CA GLY A 59 15.47 0.81 -7.21
C GLY A 59 16.83 1.44 -7.55
N PRO A 60 17.09 2.67 -7.08
CA PRO A 60 18.36 3.37 -7.30
C PRO A 60 19.55 2.57 -6.77
N ARG A 61 20.59 2.44 -7.60
CA ARG A 61 21.69 1.50 -7.36
C ARG A 61 22.43 1.78 -6.06
N GLU A 62 22.57 3.05 -5.71
CA GLU A 62 23.19 3.54 -4.47
C GLU A 62 22.43 3.06 -3.24
N ILE A 63 21.09 3.05 -3.30
CA ILE A 63 20.20 2.59 -2.23
C ILE A 63 20.28 1.06 -2.12
N LEU A 64 20.23 0.34 -3.26
CA LEU A 64 20.35 -1.12 -3.29
C LEU A 64 21.70 -1.59 -2.72
N ASP A 65 22.81 -0.98 -3.12
CA ASP A 65 24.15 -1.34 -2.63
C ASP A 65 24.35 -0.95 -1.15
N ALA A 66 23.77 0.16 -0.68
CA ALA A 66 23.77 0.51 0.75
C ALA A 66 23.02 -0.53 1.61
N ALA A 67 21.88 -1.03 1.16
CA ALA A 67 21.15 -2.09 1.87
C ALA A 67 21.92 -3.42 1.88
N ARG A 68 22.58 -3.78 0.77
CA ARG A 68 23.45 -4.96 0.69
C ARG A 68 24.60 -4.90 1.69
N GLU A 69 25.25 -3.73 1.80
CA GLU A 69 26.33 -3.51 2.77
C GLU A 69 25.79 -3.52 4.22
N ALA A 70 24.61 -2.95 4.49
CA ALA A 70 24.00 -3.00 5.81
C ALA A 70 23.71 -4.45 6.28
N ILE A 71 23.25 -5.32 5.37
CA ILE A 71 23.07 -6.75 5.65
C ILE A 71 24.42 -7.42 5.95
N ALA A 72 25.43 -7.19 5.09
CA ALA A 72 26.75 -7.82 5.19
C ALA A 72 27.54 -7.38 6.45
N SER A 73 27.40 -6.11 6.84
CA SER A 73 28.05 -5.51 8.02
C SER A 73 27.34 -5.80 9.34
N GLY A 74 26.18 -6.48 9.32
CA GLY A 74 25.50 -6.99 10.51
C GLY A 74 24.36 -6.14 11.05
N VAL A 75 23.82 -5.19 10.28
CA VAL A 75 22.65 -4.35 10.62
C VAL A 75 21.33 -5.15 10.49
N ASN A 76 21.31 -6.33 11.12
CA ASN A 76 20.25 -7.34 11.01
C ASN A 76 19.42 -7.49 12.31
N GLN A 77 19.79 -6.77 13.38
CA GLN A 77 19.09 -6.76 14.65
C GLN A 77 18.04 -5.65 14.71
N TYR A 78 17.11 -5.72 15.68
CA TYR A 78 16.03 -4.74 15.83
C TYR A 78 16.54 -3.28 15.87
N PRO A 79 15.92 -2.35 15.11
CA PRO A 79 16.16 -0.93 15.26
C PRO A 79 15.40 -0.39 16.50
N PRO A 80 15.62 0.87 16.91
CA PRO A 80 14.82 1.52 17.94
C PRO A 80 13.32 1.57 17.57
N GLY A 81 12.44 1.61 18.58
CA GLY A 81 10.97 1.67 18.40
C GLY A 81 10.50 2.71 17.36
N PRO A 82 10.93 3.98 17.47
CA PRO A 82 10.59 5.02 16.50
C PRO A 82 11.26 4.87 15.11
N GLY A 83 12.24 3.99 14.96
CA GLY A 83 13.19 3.93 13.84
C GLY A 83 14.57 4.47 14.19
N PHE A 84 15.58 4.13 13.38
CA PHE A 84 16.95 4.63 13.56
C PHE A 84 17.02 6.17 13.44
N PRO A 85 17.84 6.86 14.27
CA PRO A 85 18.00 8.31 14.21
C PRO A 85 18.32 8.83 12.79
N VAL A 86 19.28 8.21 12.10
CA VAL A 86 19.68 8.59 10.74
C VAL A 86 18.52 8.63 9.73
N LEU A 87 17.52 7.76 9.87
CA LEU A 87 16.35 7.79 8.99
C LEU A 87 15.37 8.90 9.41
N ARG A 88 15.13 9.08 10.71
CA ARG A 88 14.24 10.15 11.21
C ARG A 88 14.80 11.54 10.90
N GLU A 89 16.11 11.73 11.07
CA GLU A 89 16.85 12.93 10.67
C GLU A 89 16.78 13.18 9.16
N ALA A 90 16.96 12.14 8.33
CA ALA A 90 16.83 12.25 6.88
C ALA A 90 15.40 12.61 6.43
N ILE A 91 14.37 12.04 7.08
CA ILE A 91 12.97 12.42 6.82
C ILE A 91 12.73 13.88 7.22
N ALA A 92 13.19 14.34 8.39
CA ALA A 92 13.04 15.74 8.80
C ALA A 92 13.72 16.72 7.81
N ALA A 93 14.96 16.41 7.41
CA ALA A 93 15.70 17.20 6.42
C ALA A 93 15.00 17.20 5.04
N HIS A 94 14.40 16.09 4.65
CA HIS A 94 13.63 15.96 3.42
C HIS A 94 12.36 16.83 3.44
N GLN A 95 11.57 16.78 4.53
CA GLN A 95 10.34 17.59 4.64
C GLN A 95 10.66 19.10 4.71
N SER A 96 11.76 19.49 5.36
CA SER A 96 12.23 20.88 5.35
C SER A 96 12.68 21.32 3.95
N ARG A 97 13.46 20.49 3.24
CA ARG A 97 13.95 20.75 1.88
C ARG A 97 12.84 20.93 0.84
N PHE A 98 11.88 20.00 0.78
CA PHE A 98 10.84 20.02 -0.25
C PHE A 98 9.63 20.88 0.11
N TYR A 99 9.25 20.93 1.39
CA TYR A 99 7.97 21.50 1.82
C TYR A 99 8.10 22.61 2.87
N ARG A 100 9.32 22.95 3.30
CA ARG A 100 9.59 23.90 4.40
C ARG A 100 8.89 23.52 5.69
N LEU A 101 8.73 22.22 5.91
CA LEU A 101 8.08 21.65 7.09
C LEU A 101 9.17 21.15 8.05
N ASP A 102 9.51 21.99 9.02
CA ASP A 102 10.53 21.68 10.03
C ASP A 102 9.94 20.75 11.10
N LEU A 103 10.40 19.49 11.11
CA LEU A 103 9.95 18.45 12.03
C LEU A 103 11.05 18.09 13.04
N ASP A 104 10.68 17.95 14.31
CA ASP A 104 11.50 17.33 15.34
C ASP A 104 11.61 15.80 15.07
N PRO A 105 12.79 15.27 14.71
CA PRO A 105 12.93 13.86 14.36
C PRO A 105 12.66 12.92 15.53
N ASP A 106 12.84 13.34 16.79
CA ASP A 106 12.62 12.53 18.00
C ASP A 106 11.17 12.60 18.53
N GLY A 107 10.34 13.46 17.95
CA GLY A 107 8.96 13.69 18.41
C GLY A 107 7.87 13.55 17.36
N GLN A 108 8.18 13.94 16.12
CA GLN A 108 7.18 14.19 15.08
C GLN A 108 7.33 13.25 13.89
N ILE A 109 8.17 12.20 14.00
CA ILE A 109 8.44 11.21 12.96
C ILE A 109 8.48 9.81 13.57
N LEU A 110 7.73 8.87 12.97
CA LEU A 110 7.69 7.46 13.35
C LEU A 110 7.82 6.58 12.11
N VAL A 111 8.87 5.76 12.07
CA VAL A 111 9.12 4.79 10.99
C VAL A 111 8.18 3.58 11.12
N THR A 112 7.64 3.11 10.00
CA THR A 112 6.68 2.01 9.92
C THR A 112 7.03 0.98 8.85
N THR A 113 6.36 -0.17 8.91
CA THR A 113 6.43 -1.29 7.97
C THR A 113 5.67 -0.95 6.67
N GLY A 114 6.10 0.12 6.03
CA GLY A 114 5.42 0.78 4.92
C GLY A 114 4.22 1.62 5.36
N ALA A 115 3.68 2.39 4.41
CA ALA A 115 2.47 3.19 4.63
C ALA A 115 1.26 2.35 5.08
N THR A 116 1.17 1.07 4.69
CA THR A 116 0.08 0.18 5.13
C THR A 116 0.06 -0.02 6.65
N GLU A 117 1.21 -0.15 7.32
CA GLU A 117 1.23 -0.17 8.79
C GLU A 117 0.93 1.22 9.36
N ALA A 118 1.42 2.30 8.74
CA ALA A 118 1.12 3.65 9.21
C ALA A 118 -0.39 3.94 9.21
N LEU A 119 -1.09 3.59 8.13
CA LEU A 119 -2.55 3.68 8.02
C LEU A 119 -3.24 2.83 9.10
N ALA A 120 -2.83 1.57 9.25
CA ALA A 120 -3.43 0.65 10.22
C ALA A 120 -3.23 1.12 11.67
N ALA A 121 -2.00 1.45 12.04
CA ALA A 121 -1.67 1.96 13.37
C ALA A 121 -2.36 3.30 13.66
N THR A 122 -2.48 4.18 12.66
CA THR A 122 -3.16 5.47 12.80
C THR A 122 -4.66 5.30 13.04
N LEU A 123 -5.35 4.53 12.20
CA LEU A 123 -6.79 4.31 12.34
C LEU A 123 -7.12 3.53 13.63
N LEU A 124 -6.30 2.55 14.01
CA LEU A 124 -6.46 1.83 15.29
C LEU A 124 -6.11 2.67 16.53
N ALA A 125 -5.33 3.74 16.41
CA ALA A 125 -4.97 4.62 17.52
C ALA A 125 -5.93 5.81 17.72
N LEU A 126 -6.64 6.21 16.66
CA LEU A 126 -7.44 7.45 16.66
C LEU A 126 -8.95 7.24 16.70
N LEU A 127 -9.45 6.03 16.41
CA LEU A 127 -10.88 5.73 16.29
C LEU A 127 -11.40 4.90 17.48
N GLU A 128 -12.57 5.27 17.97
CA GLU A 128 -13.43 4.46 18.81
C GLU A 128 -14.56 3.81 17.99
N PRO A 129 -15.20 2.72 18.46
CA PRO A 129 -16.31 2.08 17.76
C PRO A 129 -17.50 3.03 17.53
N GLY A 130 -17.83 3.28 16.26
CA GLY A 130 -18.90 4.18 15.84
C GLY A 130 -18.46 5.55 15.32
N ASP A 131 -17.18 5.92 15.46
CA ASP A 131 -16.60 7.13 14.89
C ASP A 131 -16.71 7.15 13.36
N GLU A 132 -17.07 8.28 12.75
CA GLU A 132 -17.10 8.41 11.29
C GLU A 132 -15.71 8.72 10.73
N VAL A 133 -15.35 8.03 9.64
CA VAL A 133 -14.16 8.33 8.83
C VAL A 133 -14.61 8.70 7.42
N VAL A 134 -14.33 9.93 7.01
CA VAL A 134 -14.64 10.43 5.67
C VAL A 134 -13.46 10.14 4.74
N THR A 135 -13.72 9.48 3.61
CA THR A 135 -12.74 9.27 2.53
C THR A 135 -13.33 9.68 1.18
N PHE A 136 -12.50 9.73 0.15
CA PHE A 136 -12.94 9.95 -1.23
C PHE A 136 -13.16 8.59 -1.94
N THR A 137 -14.05 8.52 -2.93
CA THR A 137 -14.24 7.30 -3.78
C THR A 137 -13.98 7.58 -5.26
N PRO A 138 -13.36 6.65 -6.02
CA PRO A 138 -12.80 5.36 -5.58
C PRO A 138 -11.58 5.56 -4.65
N HIS A 139 -11.33 4.66 -3.71
CA HIS A 139 -10.18 4.73 -2.80
C HIS A 139 -9.27 3.51 -2.93
N TYR A 140 -8.08 3.61 -2.33
CA TYR A 140 -7.28 2.44 -1.98
C TYR A 140 -8.10 1.46 -1.11
N ASP A 141 -8.01 0.16 -1.41
CA ASP A 141 -8.87 -0.90 -0.85
C ASP A 141 -8.68 -1.07 0.67
N ALA A 142 -7.46 -0.87 1.17
CA ALA A 142 -7.13 -1.01 2.58
C ALA A 142 -7.92 -0.06 3.51
N TYR A 143 -8.36 1.12 3.04
CA TYR A 143 -9.03 2.09 3.93
C TYR A 143 -10.31 1.52 4.55
N GLY A 144 -11.22 0.97 3.72
CA GLY A 144 -12.48 0.40 4.20
C GLY A 144 -12.27 -0.79 5.15
N ALA A 145 -11.26 -1.63 4.86
CA ALA A 145 -10.88 -2.75 5.72
C ALA A 145 -10.39 -2.28 7.11
N LEU A 146 -9.53 -1.26 7.14
CA LEU A 146 -8.92 -0.75 8.37
C LEU A 146 -9.91 0.04 9.23
N ILE A 147 -10.79 0.84 8.60
CA ILE A 147 -11.89 1.54 9.29
C ILE A 147 -12.83 0.49 9.95
N ALA A 148 -13.25 -0.53 9.21
CA ALA A 148 -14.13 -1.58 9.73
C ALA A 148 -13.46 -2.49 10.79
N LEU A 149 -12.14 -2.69 10.69
CA LEU A 149 -11.33 -3.38 11.70
C LEU A 149 -11.38 -2.61 13.03
N ALA A 150 -11.09 -1.31 13.00
CA ALA A 150 -11.19 -0.40 14.15
C ALA A 150 -12.62 -0.22 14.68
N GLY A 151 -13.64 -0.54 13.87
CA GLY A 151 -15.05 -0.39 14.25
C GLY A 151 -15.65 0.98 13.90
N GLY A 152 -14.94 1.78 13.09
CA GLY A 152 -15.44 3.05 12.58
C GLY A 152 -16.49 2.87 11.48
N VAL A 153 -17.21 3.96 11.20
CA VAL A 153 -18.22 4.08 10.15
C VAL A 153 -17.60 4.77 8.94
N HIS A 154 -17.46 4.04 7.84
CA HIS A 154 -16.90 4.58 6.60
C HIS A 154 -17.93 5.47 5.89
N ARG A 155 -17.60 6.75 5.76
CA ARG A 155 -18.32 7.75 4.95
C ARG A 155 -17.51 8.06 3.71
N THR A 156 -18.16 8.20 2.55
CA THR A 156 -17.48 8.39 1.27
C THR A 156 -18.01 9.59 0.50
N VAL A 157 -17.09 10.35 -0.09
CA VAL A 157 -17.36 11.49 -1.00
C VAL A 157 -16.86 11.11 -2.40
N PRO A 158 -17.76 10.90 -3.38
CA PRO A 158 -17.36 10.44 -4.71
C PRO A 158 -16.68 11.53 -5.54
N LEU A 159 -15.51 11.19 -6.09
CA LEU A 159 -14.86 11.93 -7.16
C LEU A 159 -15.59 11.64 -8.48
N ARG A 160 -15.99 12.68 -9.21
CA ARG A 160 -16.84 12.54 -10.41
C ARG A 160 -16.18 13.03 -11.69
N GLY A 161 -16.63 12.42 -12.79
CA GLY A 161 -16.22 12.78 -14.15
C GLY A 161 -14.74 12.56 -14.42
N LEU A 162 -14.27 13.13 -15.53
CA LEU A 162 -12.86 13.30 -15.84
C LEU A 162 -12.67 14.84 -15.82
N PRO A 163 -11.86 15.42 -14.92
CA PRO A 163 -10.67 14.84 -14.27
C PRO A 163 -10.83 14.42 -12.80
N PHE A 164 -11.96 13.81 -12.40
CA PHE A 164 -12.24 13.35 -11.01
C PHE A 164 -12.26 14.46 -9.96
N THR A 165 -13.26 15.33 -10.02
CA THR A 165 -13.43 16.44 -9.06
C THR A 165 -14.27 16.05 -7.85
N VAL A 166 -13.98 16.69 -6.70
CA VAL A 166 -14.79 16.63 -5.47
C VAL A 166 -15.97 17.59 -5.59
N ASP A 167 -17.18 17.13 -5.27
CA ASP A 167 -18.31 18.02 -5.00
C ASP A 167 -18.18 18.59 -3.58
N HIS A 168 -18.10 19.92 -3.46
CA HIS A 168 -17.89 20.59 -2.18
C HIS A 168 -19.10 20.51 -1.25
N ASP A 169 -20.33 20.49 -1.80
CA ASP A 169 -21.54 20.37 -0.97
C ASP A 169 -21.66 18.96 -0.40
N GLU A 170 -21.27 17.93 -1.15
CA GLU A 170 -21.20 16.55 -0.63
C GLU A 170 -20.09 16.37 0.41
N LEU A 171 -18.94 17.03 0.24
CA LEU A 171 -17.88 17.04 1.26
C LEU A 171 -18.36 17.71 2.56
N VAL A 172 -19.05 18.86 2.46
CA VAL A 172 -19.66 19.55 3.60
C VAL A 172 -20.75 18.69 4.27
N ALA A 173 -21.53 17.94 3.50
CA ALA A 173 -22.57 17.06 4.03
C ALA A 173 -22.03 15.75 4.64
N ALA A 174 -20.84 15.29 4.23
CA ALA A 174 -20.23 14.07 4.72
C ALA A 174 -19.48 14.25 6.05
N VAL A 175 -18.91 15.43 6.31
CA VAL A 175 -18.25 15.76 7.58
C VAL A 175 -19.30 16.21 8.61
N THR A 176 -19.31 15.57 9.77
CA THR A 176 -20.25 15.84 10.87
C THR A 176 -19.52 15.90 12.20
N ASP A 177 -20.21 16.28 13.28
CA ASP A 177 -19.67 16.25 14.66
C ASP A 177 -19.32 14.82 15.16
N ARG A 178 -19.60 13.78 14.37
CA ARG A 178 -19.12 12.40 14.60
C ARG A 178 -17.91 12.01 13.76
N THR A 179 -17.44 12.90 12.87
CA THR A 179 -16.28 12.65 12.02
C THR A 179 -15.02 12.79 12.84
N ARG A 180 -14.37 11.65 13.09
CA ARG A 180 -13.11 11.60 13.84
C ARG A 180 -11.90 11.82 12.95
N VAL A 181 -11.95 11.31 11.72
CA VAL A 181 -10.87 11.41 10.73
C VAL A 181 -11.43 11.79 9.35
N ILE A 182 -10.82 12.77 8.70
CA ILE A 182 -10.90 12.97 7.25
C ILE A 182 -9.62 12.35 6.66
N LEU A 183 -9.77 11.25 5.93
CA LEU A 183 -8.64 10.54 5.30
C LEU A 183 -8.56 10.91 3.83
N VAL A 184 -7.44 11.55 3.48
CA VAL A 184 -7.15 12.15 2.18
C VAL A 184 -6.02 11.35 1.52
N ASN A 185 -6.08 11.14 0.22
CA ASN A 185 -4.95 10.62 -0.55
C ASN A 185 -4.67 11.60 -1.70
N ASP A 186 -3.53 12.29 -1.65
CA ASP A 186 -3.10 13.30 -2.63
C ASP A 186 -1.58 13.21 -2.84
N PRO A 187 -1.08 12.90 -4.04
CA PRO A 187 -1.81 12.52 -5.26
C PRO A 187 -2.64 11.23 -5.11
N HIS A 188 -3.82 11.22 -5.73
CA HIS A 188 -4.88 10.27 -5.46
C HIS A 188 -4.80 8.99 -6.31
N ASN A 189 -4.85 7.84 -5.65
CA ASN A 189 -4.89 6.49 -6.23
C ASN A 189 -6.29 5.90 -6.03
N PRO A 190 -6.99 5.43 -7.10
CA PRO A 190 -6.44 5.08 -8.41
C PRO A 190 -6.60 6.15 -9.51
N THR A 191 -7.18 7.31 -9.24
CA THR A 191 -7.59 8.22 -10.34
C THR A 191 -6.45 9.02 -10.98
N GLY A 192 -5.29 9.11 -10.30
CA GLY A 192 -4.22 10.04 -10.64
C GLY A 192 -4.57 11.51 -10.34
N ALA A 193 -5.72 11.79 -9.72
CA ALA A 193 -6.18 13.14 -9.47
C ALA A 193 -5.30 13.85 -8.42
N VAL A 194 -5.28 15.16 -8.51
CA VAL A 194 -4.67 16.05 -7.53
C VAL A 194 -5.78 16.91 -6.95
N LEU A 195 -5.88 17.01 -5.63
CA LEU A 195 -6.90 17.85 -5.03
C LEU A 195 -6.57 19.35 -5.23
N PRO A 196 -7.51 20.16 -5.74
CA PRO A 196 -7.34 21.61 -5.84
C PRO A 196 -7.05 22.27 -4.47
N LEU A 197 -6.55 23.51 -4.48
CA LEU A 197 -6.23 24.23 -3.24
C LEU A 197 -7.50 24.49 -2.43
N GLU A 198 -8.55 24.99 -3.08
CA GLU A 198 -9.86 25.28 -2.50
C GLU A 198 -10.50 24.07 -1.82
N THR A 199 -10.30 22.87 -2.37
CA THR A 199 -10.76 21.60 -1.79
C THR A 199 -9.95 21.25 -0.54
N ARG A 200 -8.62 21.41 -0.56
CA ARG A 200 -7.75 21.12 0.59
C ARG A 200 -7.97 22.13 1.72
N GLU A 201 -8.16 23.41 1.41
CA GLU A 201 -8.58 24.41 2.39
C GLU A 201 -9.97 24.12 2.97
N LEU A 202 -10.93 23.62 2.16
CA LEU A 202 -12.23 23.19 2.66
C LEU A 202 -12.11 22.01 3.63
N ILE A 203 -11.24 21.03 3.34
CA ILE A 203 -10.93 19.93 4.27
C ILE A 203 -10.40 20.47 5.60
N VAL A 204 -9.45 21.42 5.58
CA VAL A 204 -8.92 22.04 6.81
C VAL A 204 -10.03 22.75 7.60
N ARG A 205 -10.83 23.61 6.95
CA ARG A 205 -11.94 24.33 7.60
C ARG A 205 -12.98 23.38 8.21
N LEU A 206 -13.30 22.27 7.53
CA LEU A 206 -14.23 21.27 8.03
C LEU A 206 -13.64 20.48 9.21
N ALA A 207 -12.35 20.14 9.16
CA ALA A 207 -11.66 19.48 10.26
C ALA A 207 -11.59 20.39 11.51
N GLU A 208 -11.33 21.69 11.33
CA GLU A 208 -11.40 22.68 12.40
C GLU A 208 -12.81 22.83 12.99
N ARG A 209 -13.83 22.92 12.13
CA ARG A 209 -15.23 23.12 12.53
C ARG A 209 -15.80 21.96 13.35
N HIS A 210 -15.45 20.73 13.00
CA HIS A 210 -16.02 19.50 13.59
C HIS A 210 -15.05 18.78 14.54
N ASP A 211 -13.93 19.41 14.90
CA ASP A 211 -12.82 18.85 15.68
C ASP A 211 -12.29 17.49 15.17
N ALA A 212 -12.34 17.30 13.85
CA ALA A 212 -11.80 16.12 13.21
C ALA A 212 -10.28 16.23 13.07
N LEU A 213 -9.63 15.06 13.04
CA LEU A 213 -8.23 14.91 12.64
C LEU A 213 -8.15 14.68 11.13
N ILE A 214 -7.00 15.01 10.54
CA ILE A 214 -6.71 14.78 9.13
C ILE A 214 -5.62 13.71 9.04
N VAL A 215 -5.85 12.70 8.20
CA VAL A 215 -4.83 11.72 7.84
C VAL A 215 -4.60 11.82 6.34
N THR A 216 -3.40 12.22 5.92
CA THR A 216 -3.06 12.38 4.50
C THR A 216 -2.06 11.30 4.07
N ASP A 217 -2.51 10.46 3.14
CA ASP A 217 -1.72 9.42 2.46
C ASP A 217 -1.06 10.06 1.25
N GLU A 218 0.22 10.43 1.39
CA GLU A 218 0.99 11.21 0.41
C GLU A 218 2.10 10.34 -0.21
N VAL A 219 1.93 9.02 -0.27
CA VAL A 219 2.95 8.07 -0.78
C VAL A 219 3.37 8.28 -2.24
N TYR A 220 2.69 9.17 -2.96
CA TYR A 220 2.99 9.58 -4.34
C TYR A 220 3.46 11.05 -4.43
N GLU A 221 3.89 11.66 -3.33
CA GLU A 221 4.32 13.07 -3.23
C GLU A 221 5.31 13.53 -4.32
N HIS A 222 6.24 12.68 -4.75
CA HIS A 222 7.18 12.98 -5.83
C HIS A 222 6.69 12.65 -7.24
N LEU A 223 5.49 12.07 -7.40
CA LEU A 223 4.96 11.61 -8.68
C LEU A 223 3.96 12.60 -9.29
N ARG A 224 4.12 13.89 -9.02
CA ARG A 224 3.46 14.98 -9.78
C ARG A 224 4.33 15.41 -10.97
N PHE A 225 3.68 15.86 -12.05
CA PHE A 225 4.38 16.23 -13.29
C PHE A 225 4.40 17.73 -13.57
N ASP A 226 3.27 18.44 -13.43
CA ASP A 226 3.16 19.86 -13.80
C ASP A 226 3.46 20.82 -12.64
N THR A 227 3.18 20.42 -11.41
CA THR A 227 3.33 21.25 -10.20
C THR A 227 3.99 20.47 -9.07
N PRO A 228 4.83 21.13 -8.24
CA PRO A 228 5.30 20.53 -6.99
C PRO A 228 4.12 20.10 -6.11
N HIS A 229 4.34 19.05 -5.31
CA HIS A 229 3.38 18.66 -4.28
C HIS A 229 3.37 19.70 -3.15
N VAL A 230 2.20 19.87 -2.55
CA VAL A 230 1.99 20.77 -1.41
C VAL A 230 1.24 19.96 -0.36
N PRO A 231 1.95 19.40 0.65
CA PRO A 231 1.37 18.58 1.70
C PRO A 231 0.26 19.31 2.43
N LEU A 232 -0.82 18.60 2.76
CA LEU A 232 -1.98 19.22 3.43
C LEU A 232 -1.57 19.86 4.77
N ALA A 233 -0.63 19.23 5.49
CA ALA A 233 -0.06 19.73 6.74
C ALA A 233 0.64 21.11 6.65
N THR A 234 0.98 21.59 5.44
CA THR A 234 1.57 22.93 5.24
C THR A 234 0.54 24.06 5.16
N LEU A 235 -0.75 23.75 5.04
CA LEU A 235 -1.80 24.76 4.98
C LEU A 235 -2.01 25.43 6.36
N PRO A 236 -2.37 26.72 6.41
CA PRO A 236 -2.67 27.41 7.67
C PRO A 236 -3.71 26.65 8.50
N GLY A 237 -3.43 26.43 9.79
CA GLY A 237 -4.31 25.70 10.71
C GLY A 237 -4.25 24.16 10.61
N ALA A 238 -3.69 23.60 9.53
CA ALA A 238 -3.72 22.15 9.30
C ALA A 238 -2.79 21.34 10.21
N PHE A 239 -1.56 21.83 10.47
CA PHE A 239 -0.49 21.04 11.07
C PHE A 239 -0.89 20.35 12.38
N GLU A 240 -1.46 21.10 13.33
CA GLU A 240 -1.79 20.64 14.70
C GLU A 240 -2.82 19.50 14.75
N ARG A 241 -3.51 19.22 13.64
CA ARG A 241 -4.49 18.14 13.50
C ARG A 241 -4.18 17.13 12.40
N THR A 242 -3.02 17.23 11.72
CA THR A 242 -2.70 16.40 10.55
C THR A 242 -1.59 15.38 10.82
N LEU A 243 -1.83 14.11 10.47
CA LEU A 243 -0.81 13.10 10.28
C LEU A 243 -0.58 12.84 8.79
N SER A 244 0.67 12.95 8.34
CA SER A 244 1.08 12.72 6.95
C SER A 244 1.85 11.39 6.84
N ILE A 245 1.48 10.56 5.87
CA ILE A 245 2.00 9.20 5.66
C ILE A 245 2.70 9.10 4.31
N SER A 246 3.95 8.62 4.31
CA SER A 246 4.77 8.45 3.11
C SER A 246 5.38 7.04 3.02
N SER A 247 5.97 6.71 1.85
CA SER A 247 6.48 5.36 1.56
C SER A 247 7.77 5.38 0.74
N ALA A 248 8.86 4.91 1.34
CA ALA A 248 10.13 4.69 0.63
C ALA A 248 9.97 3.76 -0.57
N GLY A 249 9.13 2.72 -0.43
CA GLY A 249 8.90 1.75 -1.50
C GLY A 249 8.16 2.32 -2.72
N LYS A 250 7.51 3.49 -2.58
CA LYS A 250 6.92 4.24 -3.71
C LYS A 250 7.88 5.31 -4.23
N THR A 251 8.62 5.99 -3.36
CA THR A 251 9.63 7.00 -3.74
C THR A 251 10.83 6.40 -4.49
N PHE A 252 11.26 5.19 -4.13
CA PHE A 252 12.50 4.57 -4.63
C PHE A 252 12.28 3.25 -5.40
N SER A 253 11.07 2.99 -5.88
CA SER A 253 10.66 1.74 -6.57
C SER A 253 10.79 0.43 -5.76
N THR A 254 11.32 0.46 -4.53
CA THR A 254 11.58 -0.70 -3.68
C THR A 254 10.35 -1.17 -2.88
N THR A 255 9.22 -1.38 -3.56
CA THR A 255 7.90 -1.66 -2.93
C THR A 255 7.93 -2.82 -1.91
N GLY A 256 8.73 -3.87 -2.18
CA GLY A 256 8.90 -5.02 -1.29
C GLY A 256 9.68 -4.77 0.00
N TRP A 257 10.40 -3.65 0.13
CA TRP A 257 11.18 -3.33 1.35
C TRP A 257 10.30 -2.94 2.54
N LYS A 258 9.05 -2.51 2.28
CA LYS A 258 8.07 -2.12 3.30
C LYS A 258 8.66 -1.18 4.36
N ILE A 259 9.33 -0.11 3.92
CA ILE A 259 9.69 1.04 4.76
C ILE A 259 8.76 2.21 4.43
N GLY A 260 8.20 2.84 5.45
CA GLY A 260 7.41 4.07 5.37
C GLY A 260 7.51 4.82 6.69
N TRP A 261 6.75 5.91 6.82
CA TRP A 261 6.67 6.66 8.06
C TRP A 261 5.34 7.40 8.17
N VAL A 262 5.01 7.78 9.40
CA VAL A 262 4.02 8.82 9.70
C VAL A 262 4.73 10.01 10.33
N SER A 263 4.26 11.22 10.03
CA SER A 263 4.78 12.47 10.58
C SER A 263 3.66 13.46 10.94
N GLY A 264 3.91 14.33 11.91
CA GLY A 264 2.92 15.31 12.39
C GLY A 264 3.09 15.67 13.87
N PRO A 265 2.05 16.22 14.53
CA PRO A 265 2.10 16.62 15.93
C PRO A 265 2.55 15.49 16.87
N ARG A 266 3.45 15.81 17.80
CA ARG A 266 4.08 14.84 18.73
C ARG A 266 3.06 14.00 19.49
N ALA A 267 1.93 14.59 19.91
CA ALA A 267 0.86 13.88 20.62
C ALA A 267 0.21 12.80 19.74
N LEU A 268 -0.10 13.11 18.48
CA LEU A 268 -0.69 12.17 17.53
C LEU A 268 0.31 11.06 17.18
N VAL A 269 1.56 11.41 16.87
CA VAL A 269 2.64 10.43 16.60
C VAL A 269 2.86 9.49 17.79
N THR A 270 2.76 9.99 19.03
CA THR A 270 2.84 9.17 20.25
C THR A 270 1.69 8.16 20.35
N ALA A 271 0.47 8.56 19.99
CA ALA A 271 -0.67 7.63 19.96
C ALA A 271 -0.47 6.51 18.92
N VAL A 272 0.00 6.85 17.71
CA VAL A 272 0.32 5.85 16.68
C VAL A 272 1.43 4.90 17.12
N LEU A 273 2.49 5.41 17.78
CA LEU A 273 3.56 4.58 18.34
C LEU A 273 3.04 3.55 19.35
N ALA A 274 2.13 3.95 20.23
CA ALA A 274 1.56 3.07 21.26
C ALA A 274 0.84 1.85 20.68
N VAL A 275 0.15 2.00 19.54
CA VAL A 275 -0.47 0.88 18.81
C VAL A 275 0.56 0.11 17.98
N LYS A 276 1.39 0.82 17.21
CA LYS A 276 2.42 0.24 16.32
C LYS A 276 3.38 -0.71 17.06
N GLN A 277 3.69 -0.39 18.32
CA GLN A 277 4.45 -1.22 19.26
C GLN A 277 3.97 -2.69 19.33
N PHE A 278 2.67 -2.94 19.13
CA PHE A 278 2.07 -4.28 19.20
C PHE A 278 1.62 -4.84 17.84
N LEU A 279 1.73 -4.07 16.75
CA LEU A 279 1.47 -4.55 15.39
C LEU A 279 2.68 -5.27 14.80
N THR A 280 3.85 -4.61 14.82
CA THR A 280 5.11 -5.19 14.33
C THR A 280 6.28 -5.01 15.30
N TYR A 281 6.10 -4.24 16.37
CA TYR A 281 7.17 -3.63 17.15
C TYR A 281 8.06 -2.73 16.27
N VAL A 282 8.96 -3.32 15.47
CA VAL A 282 9.93 -2.65 14.61
C VAL A 282 10.28 -3.53 13.39
N SER A 283 10.72 -2.93 12.28
CA SER A 283 11.01 -3.67 11.04
C SER A 283 12.11 -3.05 10.18
N GLY A 284 12.68 -3.88 9.30
CA GLY A 284 13.48 -3.43 8.15
C GLY A 284 14.83 -2.76 8.45
N SER A 285 15.51 -3.13 9.55
CA SER A 285 16.80 -2.55 9.98
C SER A 285 17.82 -2.26 8.87
N PRO A 286 18.18 -3.21 7.98
CA PRO A 286 19.20 -2.94 6.97
C PRO A 286 18.74 -1.94 5.89
N PHE A 287 17.43 -1.78 5.70
CA PHE A 287 16.85 -0.88 4.71
C PHE A 287 16.75 0.56 5.21
N GLN A 288 16.57 0.79 6.52
CA GLN A 288 16.35 2.13 7.05
C GLN A 288 17.52 3.10 6.76
N GLY A 289 18.77 2.64 6.88
CA GLY A 289 19.95 3.45 6.53
C GLY A 289 20.08 3.71 5.03
N ALA A 290 19.69 2.74 4.19
CA ALA A 290 19.68 2.90 2.74
C ALA A 290 18.58 3.88 2.27
N VAL A 291 17.40 3.85 2.91
CA VAL A 291 16.33 4.83 2.68
C VAL A 291 16.76 6.23 3.12
N ALA A 292 17.49 6.36 4.23
CA ALA A 292 18.05 7.65 4.65
C ALA A 292 19.01 8.25 3.61
N LEU A 293 19.87 7.42 2.99
CA LEU A 293 20.71 7.81 1.85
C LEU A 293 19.85 8.23 0.64
N GLY A 294 18.78 7.49 0.35
CA GLY A 294 17.85 7.79 -0.74
C GLY A 294 17.18 9.16 -0.60
N LEU A 295 16.71 9.51 0.60
CA LEU A 295 16.12 10.82 0.89
C LEU A 295 17.16 11.97 0.78
N GLY A 296 18.44 11.65 0.90
CA GLY A 296 19.56 12.56 0.69
C GLY A 296 20.00 12.75 -0.77
N LEU A 297 19.39 12.06 -1.74
CA LEU A 297 19.76 12.19 -3.18
C LEU A 297 19.52 13.63 -3.71
N PRO A 298 20.25 14.07 -4.75
CA PRO A 298 20.09 15.41 -5.34
C PRO A 298 18.71 15.60 -5.99
N ASP A 299 18.24 16.86 -6.12
CA ASP A 299 16.90 17.17 -6.67
C ASP A 299 16.68 16.56 -8.05
N SER A 300 17.76 16.47 -8.84
CA SER A 300 17.79 15.84 -10.15
C SER A 300 17.29 14.40 -10.15
N PHE A 301 17.44 13.64 -9.06
CA PHE A 301 16.86 12.30 -8.94
C PHE A 301 15.32 12.37 -9.00
N PHE A 302 14.72 13.13 -8.09
CA PHE A 302 13.27 13.27 -7.96
C PHE A 302 12.64 13.88 -9.21
N THR A 303 13.26 14.91 -9.81
CA THR A 303 12.77 15.49 -11.07
C THR A 303 12.86 14.51 -12.24
N THR A 304 13.92 13.69 -12.31
CA THR A 304 14.07 12.69 -13.39
C THR A 304 13.04 11.57 -13.27
N VAL A 305 12.72 11.12 -12.05
CA VAL A 305 11.66 10.13 -11.82
C VAL A 305 10.31 10.67 -12.28
N ALA A 306 9.95 11.90 -11.89
CA ALA A 306 8.72 12.55 -12.33
C ALA A 306 8.64 12.70 -13.86
N GLN A 307 9.72 13.18 -14.51
CA GLN A 307 9.79 13.33 -15.96
C GLN A 307 9.67 11.98 -16.70
N THR A 308 10.34 10.95 -16.21
CA THR A 308 10.30 9.59 -16.79
C THR A 308 8.90 9.00 -16.71
N LEU A 309 8.23 9.17 -15.58
CA LEU A 309 6.85 8.70 -15.39
C LEU A 309 5.84 9.51 -16.21
N SER A 310 6.03 10.82 -16.38
CA SER A 310 5.18 11.60 -17.30
C SER A 310 5.30 11.07 -18.72
N ALA A 311 6.53 10.85 -19.23
CA ALA A 311 6.74 10.32 -20.58
C ALA A 311 6.09 8.94 -20.78
N LYS A 312 6.20 8.04 -19.79
CA LYS A 312 5.52 6.73 -19.79
C LYS A 312 4.00 6.87 -19.79
N LYS A 313 3.46 7.80 -19.01
CA LYS A 313 2.02 8.13 -18.94
C LYS A 313 1.52 8.74 -20.26
N ASP A 314 2.29 9.60 -20.91
CA ASP A 314 1.93 10.19 -22.21
C ASP A 314 1.87 9.12 -23.31
N LEU A 315 2.86 8.20 -23.34
CA LEU A 315 2.87 7.05 -24.24
C LEU A 315 1.66 6.12 -24.03
N LEU A 316 1.38 5.74 -22.77
CA LEU A 316 0.23 4.88 -22.43
C LEU A 316 -1.11 5.56 -22.79
N SER A 317 -1.23 6.85 -22.49
CA SER A 317 -2.43 7.65 -22.79
C SER A 317 -2.69 7.75 -24.29
N ALA A 318 -1.65 7.99 -25.10
CA ALA A 318 -1.76 8.01 -26.56
C ALA A 318 -2.17 6.64 -27.12
N GLY A 319 -1.59 5.55 -26.61
CA GLY A 319 -1.95 4.18 -27.01
C GLY A 319 -3.41 3.81 -26.68
N LEU A 320 -3.89 4.19 -25.48
CA LEU A 320 -5.27 3.95 -25.06
C LEU A 320 -6.27 4.79 -25.86
N ALA A 321 -5.96 6.06 -26.13
CA ALA A 321 -6.78 6.92 -26.99
C ALA A 321 -6.86 6.37 -28.43
N ALA A 322 -5.74 5.90 -29.00
CA ALA A 322 -5.71 5.25 -30.31
C ALA A 322 -6.51 3.94 -30.35
N ALA A 323 -6.60 3.22 -29.23
CA ALA A 323 -7.46 2.04 -29.07
C ALA A 323 -8.95 2.37 -28.81
N GLY A 324 -9.34 3.65 -28.81
CA GLY A 324 -10.72 4.10 -28.65
C GLY A 324 -11.22 4.21 -27.20
N PHE A 325 -10.31 4.26 -26.22
CA PHE A 325 -10.66 4.48 -24.82
C PHE A 325 -10.69 5.97 -24.46
N GLY A 326 -11.63 6.35 -23.59
CA GLY A 326 -11.65 7.67 -22.95
C GLY A 326 -10.58 7.74 -21.88
N VAL A 327 -9.65 8.68 -22.03
CA VAL A 327 -8.53 8.95 -21.12
C VAL A 327 -8.80 10.23 -20.33
N ALA A 328 -8.53 10.22 -19.03
CA ALA A 328 -8.57 11.42 -18.19
C ALA A 328 -7.55 12.47 -18.70
N ALA A 329 -8.05 13.61 -19.17
CA ALA A 329 -7.24 14.82 -19.35
C ALA A 329 -6.83 15.39 -17.97
N PRO A 330 -5.75 16.19 -17.88
CA PRO A 330 -5.52 16.99 -16.67
C PRO A 330 -6.66 18.00 -16.49
N PRO A 331 -6.90 18.50 -15.26
CA PRO A 331 -7.72 19.70 -15.09
C PRO A 331 -7.10 20.86 -15.90
N GLU A 332 -7.90 21.50 -16.75
CA GLU A 332 -7.47 22.72 -17.45
C GLU A 332 -7.22 23.82 -16.41
N GLY A 333 -5.95 24.22 -16.27
CA GLY A 333 -5.53 25.21 -15.29
C GLY A 333 -6.14 26.58 -15.57
N THR A 334 -6.62 27.23 -14.50
CA THR A 334 -7.10 28.61 -14.50
C THR A 334 -6.04 29.58 -15.04
N SER A 335 -6.25 30.03 -16.28
CA SER A 335 -5.71 31.26 -16.89
C SER A 335 -4.26 31.65 -16.58
N SER A 336 -3.28 31.10 -17.32
CA SER A 336 -2.42 31.90 -18.22
C SER A 336 -1.28 31.08 -18.89
N SER A 337 -1.47 30.77 -20.17
CA SER A 337 -0.39 30.47 -21.15
C SER A 337 0.71 29.46 -20.74
N ARG A 338 0.34 28.20 -20.49
CA ARG A 338 1.19 27.04 -20.85
C ARG A 338 0.33 25.79 -21.04
N THR A 339 0.62 25.01 -22.07
CA THR A 339 -0.16 23.82 -22.46
C THR A 339 -0.06 22.72 -21.37
N PRO A 340 -1.17 22.24 -20.79
CA PRO A 340 -1.14 21.23 -19.72
C PRO A 340 -1.10 19.79 -20.26
N LEU A 341 -0.52 18.85 -19.49
CA LEU A 341 -0.43 17.42 -19.80
C LEU A 341 -0.96 16.55 -18.64
N PRO A 342 -1.44 15.31 -18.87
CA PRO A 342 -2.19 14.53 -17.86
C PRO A 342 -1.35 14.04 -16.66
N SER A 343 -2.03 13.62 -15.59
CA SER A 343 -1.46 13.16 -14.31
C SER A 343 -1.28 11.63 -14.20
N ALA A 344 -0.76 11.15 -13.06
CA ALA A 344 -0.02 9.88 -12.89
C ALA A 344 -0.79 8.55 -13.00
N THR A 345 -2.07 8.54 -13.41
CA THR A 345 -2.78 7.28 -13.70
C THR A 345 -3.81 7.47 -14.80
N THR A 346 -3.62 6.78 -15.93
CA THR A 346 -4.56 6.80 -17.05
C THR A 346 -5.82 6.00 -16.69
N THR A 347 -6.78 6.64 -16.03
CA THR A 347 -8.09 6.01 -15.78
C THR A 347 -8.87 5.92 -17.08
N VAL A 348 -9.20 4.68 -17.47
CA VAL A 348 -9.90 4.36 -18.72
C VAL A 348 -11.40 4.30 -18.49
N SER A 349 -12.17 4.98 -19.33
CA SER A 349 -13.60 4.74 -19.49
C SER A 349 -13.94 4.31 -20.93
N ARG A 350 -14.95 3.47 -21.06
CA ARG A 350 -15.52 3.06 -22.36
C ARG A 350 -16.99 3.41 -22.38
N SER A 351 -17.43 4.21 -23.35
CA SER A 351 -18.84 4.50 -23.58
C SER A 351 -19.55 3.24 -24.08
N ALA A 352 -20.14 2.48 -23.15
CA ALA A 352 -20.88 1.28 -23.49
C ALA A 352 -22.23 1.65 -24.14
N GLY A 353 -22.34 1.44 -25.45
CA GLY A 353 -23.65 1.26 -26.09
C GLY A 353 -24.37 0.10 -25.41
N ARG A 354 -25.63 0.32 -25.00
CA ARG A 354 -26.40 -0.60 -24.14
C ARG A 354 -26.42 -2.03 -24.69
N SER A 355 -25.79 -2.97 -23.96
CA SER A 355 -25.97 -4.41 -24.12
C SER A 355 -26.90 -4.92 -23.02
N PRO A 356 -27.98 -5.68 -23.30
CA PRO A 356 -28.96 -6.06 -22.27
C PRO A 356 -28.49 -7.03 -21.17
N ASN A 357 -27.24 -7.51 -21.21
CA ASN A 357 -26.78 -8.67 -20.42
C ASN A 357 -25.50 -8.43 -19.57
N SER A 358 -25.02 -7.20 -19.42
CA SER A 358 -23.96 -6.90 -18.43
C SER A 358 -24.56 -6.79 -17.02
N ARG A 359 -24.15 -7.67 -16.10
CA ARG A 359 -24.39 -7.48 -14.67
C ARG A 359 -23.48 -6.36 -14.17
N GLU A 360 -24.01 -5.16 -14.07
CA GLU A 360 -23.34 -4.04 -13.44
C GLU A 360 -23.31 -4.24 -11.92
N TRP A 361 -22.12 -4.26 -11.33
CA TRP A 361 -21.92 -4.36 -9.88
C TRP A 361 -21.86 -2.96 -9.27
N TRP A 362 -23.03 -2.34 -9.12
CA TRP A 362 -23.19 -1.13 -8.31
C TRP A 362 -24.30 -1.35 -7.27
N PRO A 363 -24.07 -1.11 -5.98
CA PRO A 363 -25.15 -1.12 -4.99
C PRO A 363 -26.04 0.12 -5.21
N CYS A 364 -27.23 -0.09 -5.75
CA CYS A 364 -28.24 0.98 -5.80
C CYS A 364 -28.60 1.46 -4.38
N PRO A 365 -28.60 2.77 -4.10
CA PRO A 365 -29.12 3.28 -2.85
C PRO A 365 -30.65 3.09 -2.82
N CYS A 366 -31.14 2.28 -1.88
CA CYS A 366 -32.57 2.21 -1.58
C CYS A 366 -33.05 3.54 -0.99
N PRO A 367 -34.12 4.17 -1.52
CA PRO A 367 -34.68 5.37 -0.93
C PRO A 367 -35.33 5.07 0.43
N PRO A 368 -35.29 5.99 1.40
CA PRO A 368 -35.89 5.78 2.71
C PRO A 368 -37.42 5.85 2.62
N SER A 369 -38.10 4.73 2.84
CA SER A 369 -39.55 4.73 3.07
C SER A 369 -39.88 5.15 4.49
N ALA A 370 -40.63 6.24 4.61
CA ALA A 370 -41.09 6.74 5.90
C ALA A 370 -42.27 5.90 6.44
N GLY A 371 -42.28 5.64 7.75
CA GLY A 371 -43.54 5.65 8.50
C GLY A 371 -43.99 4.37 9.21
N ARG A 372 -43.89 4.46 10.55
CA ARG A 372 -44.84 3.95 11.57
C ARG A 372 -44.79 2.47 11.99
N ARG A 373 -44.87 2.35 13.33
CA ARG A 373 -45.05 1.12 14.12
C ARG A 373 -46.51 0.63 14.05
N THR A 374 -46.70 -0.69 14.06
CA THR A 374 -47.68 -1.39 14.92
C THR A 374 -47.34 -2.87 15.04
N ARG A 375 -47.65 -3.48 16.20
CA ARG A 375 -47.59 -4.94 16.42
C ARG A 375 -48.89 -5.59 15.91
N LEU A 376 -48.85 -6.84 15.43
CA LEU A 376 -49.53 -8.00 16.05
C LEU A 376 -49.46 -9.31 15.22
N SER A 377 -49.06 -10.38 15.90
CA SER A 377 -49.45 -11.82 15.84
C SER A 377 -50.07 -12.53 14.60
N THR A 378 -49.72 -13.83 14.57
CA THR A 378 -50.45 -15.03 14.05
C THR A 378 -50.49 -15.29 12.55
N GLY A 379 -49.88 -16.42 12.16
CA GLY A 379 -49.77 -16.89 10.78
C GLY A 379 -50.98 -17.65 10.22
N ARG A 380 -50.81 -18.08 8.96
CA ARG A 380 -51.27 -19.36 8.40
C ARG A 380 -50.59 -19.61 7.05
N SER A 381 -50.55 -20.89 6.66
CA SER A 381 -50.00 -21.37 5.39
C SER A 381 -50.99 -21.20 4.23
N CYS A 382 -50.46 -21.10 3.00
CA CYS A 382 -51.19 -21.49 1.80
C CYS A 382 -50.21 -21.99 0.73
N ALA A 383 -50.63 -22.96 -0.08
CA ALA A 383 -49.74 -23.71 -0.97
C ALA A 383 -50.15 -23.62 -2.45
N SER A 384 -49.17 -23.91 -3.32
CA SER A 384 -49.29 -24.27 -4.74
C SER A 384 -49.75 -23.21 -5.75
N ARG A 385 -48.97 -23.03 -6.82
CA ARG A 385 -49.28 -23.59 -8.16
C ARG A 385 -48.05 -23.59 -9.06
N SER A 386 -47.94 -24.60 -9.91
CA SER A 386 -46.95 -24.73 -10.98
C SER A 386 -47.53 -24.29 -12.32
N ALA A 387 -46.68 -23.83 -13.23
CA ALA A 387 -46.99 -23.73 -14.65
C ALA A 387 -45.71 -23.99 -15.46
N SER A 388 -45.79 -24.95 -16.38
CA SER A 388 -44.72 -25.30 -17.32
C SER A 388 -44.82 -24.49 -18.61
N GLY A 389 -43.68 -24.17 -19.23
CA GLY A 389 -43.65 -23.45 -20.49
C GLY A 389 -42.29 -23.56 -21.18
N SER A 390 -42.10 -24.61 -21.99
CA SER A 390 -40.91 -24.79 -22.82
C SER A 390 -41.08 -24.13 -24.19
N ARG A 391 -40.02 -23.48 -24.70
CA ARG A 391 -39.80 -23.22 -26.13
C ARG A 391 -38.30 -23.01 -26.42
N CYS A 392 -37.85 -23.53 -27.55
CA CYS A 392 -36.45 -23.67 -27.91
C CYS A 392 -35.85 -22.38 -28.51
N TRP A 393 -34.53 -22.26 -28.46
CA TRP A 393 -33.76 -21.38 -29.36
C TRP A 393 -32.52 -22.10 -29.88
N ARG A 394 -32.17 -21.88 -31.16
CA ARG A 394 -31.02 -22.50 -31.83
C ARG A 394 -29.77 -21.60 -31.71
N PRO A 395 -28.54 -22.16 -31.70
CA PRO A 395 -27.33 -21.35 -31.84
C PRO A 395 -27.10 -20.94 -33.30
N PRO A 396 -26.59 -19.72 -33.58
CA PRO A 396 -25.97 -19.41 -34.86
C PRO A 396 -24.55 -19.97 -34.94
N SER A 397 -24.12 -20.36 -36.14
CA SER A 397 -22.81 -20.96 -36.43
C SER A 397 -21.68 -19.91 -36.52
N PRO A 398 -20.40 -20.31 -36.31
CA PRO A 398 -19.27 -19.38 -36.37
C PRO A 398 -18.85 -19.09 -37.81
N ALA A 399 -18.49 -17.83 -38.08
CA ALA A 399 -17.88 -17.41 -39.33
C ALA A 399 -16.81 -16.34 -39.08
N TRP A 400 -15.57 -16.77 -38.89
CA TRP A 400 -14.38 -15.92 -38.96
C TRP A 400 -13.30 -16.62 -39.77
N ARG A 401 -12.75 -15.92 -40.76
CA ARG A 401 -11.68 -16.41 -41.64
C ARG A 401 -10.34 -16.16 -40.96
N ALA A 402 -9.40 -17.09 -41.14
CA ALA A 402 -8.01 -16.89 -40.75
C ALA A 402 -7.38 -15.73 -41.55
N TRP A 403 -6.45 -15.03 -40.90
CA TRP A 403 -5.43 -14.21 -41.55
C TRP A 403 -4.10 -14.89 -41.27
N ASP A 404 -3.39 -15.25 -42.33
CA ASP A 404 -2.05 -15.82 -42.23
C ASP A 404 -1.04 -14.73 -41.87
N ALA A 405 -0.09 -15.04 -40.99
CA ALA A 405 1.03 -14.18 -40.65
C ALA A 405 2.32 -15.01 -40.67
N GLU A 406 3.21 -14.72 -41.62
CA GLU A 406 4.54 -15.32 -41.68
C GLU A 406 5.46 -14.73 -40.58
N PRO A 407 6.32 -15.56 -39.95
CA PRO A 407 7.28 -15.07 -38.99
C PRO A 407 8.54 -14.51 -39.68
N VAL A 408 8.82 -13.23 -39.49
CA VAL A 408 10.11 -12.62 -39.88
C VAL A 408 11.18 -13.04 -38.86
N VAL A 409 12.19 -13.77 -39.33
CA VAL A 409 13.39 -14.11 -38.56
C VAL A 409 14.45 -13.04 -38.77
N LEU A 410 15.07 -12.58 -37.68
CA LEU A 410 16.33 -11.81 -37.73
C LEU A 410 17.40 -12.56 -36.92
N ASP A 411 18.43 -13.01 -37.62
CA ASP A 411 19.69 -13.53 -37.08
C ASP A 411 20.73 -12.38 -37.04
N GLY A 412 21.71 -12.43 -36.14
CA GLY A 412 22.69 -11.35 -35.95
C GLY A 412 23.50 -11.47 -34.65
N SER A 413 24.56 -12.28 -34.69
CA SER A 413 25.44 -12.60 -33.56
C SER A 413 26.57 -11.58 -33.27
N ALA A 414 27.00 -11.50 -32.00
CA ALA A 414 28.35 -11.14 -31.52
C ALA A 414 28.41 -11.37 -29.99
N GLU A 415 28.97 -12.46 -29.48
CA GLU A 415 30.38 -12.67 -29.12
C GLU A 415 30.86 -12.06 -27.78
N ARG A 416 31.84 -12.74 -27.17
CA ARG A 416 32.12 -12.76 -25.71
C ARG A 416 33.17 -11.72 -25.33
N LEU A 417 33.28 -11.40 -24.02
CA LEU A 417 34.58 -11.33 -23.31
C LEU A 417 34.41 -11.34 -21.76
N HIS A 418 35.38 -11.96 -21.09
CA HIS A 418 35.59 -12.08 -19.64
C HIS A 418 37.09 -11.76 -19.39
N PRO A 419 37.62 -11.65 -18.15
CA PRO A 419 37.05 -11.19 -16.88
C PRO A 419 37.97 -10.12 -16.21
N TYR A 420 37.67 -9.68 -14.97
CA TYR A 420 38.67 -9.00 -14.13
C TYR A 420 38.65 -9.47 -12.66
N ARG A 421 39.83 -9.79 -12.13
CA ARG A 421 40.09 -10.12 -10.70
C ARG A 421 41.04 -9.06 -10.11
N ARG A 422 40.74 -8.57 -8.90
CA ARG A 422 41.65 -8.02 -7.84
C ARG A 422 40.78 -7.88 -6.58
N THR A 423 40.97 -8.49 -5.41
CA THR A 423 42.10 -8.71 -4.46
C THR A 423 42.44 -7.54 -3.51
N ARG A 424 42.56 -7.88 -2.21
CA ARG A 424 42.82 -7.09 -0.99
C ARG A 424 41.65 -6.19 -0.51
N ALA A 425 41.18 -6.20 0.74
CA ALA A 425 41.76 -6.47 2.08
C ALA A 425 42.56 -5.31 2.71
N ASP A 426 42.38 -5.16 4.02
CA ASP A 426 43.04 -4.25 4.99
C ASP A 426 42.70 -2.74 4.96
N ARG A 427 41.77 -2.35 5.86
CA ARG A 427 42.02 -1.26 6.83
C ARG A 427 40.97 -1.19 7.95
N CYS A 428 41.37 -1.51 9.19
CA CYS A 428 40.61 -1.10 10.38
C CYS A 428 41.50 -0.91 11.63
N ARG A 429 41.37 0.27 12.25
CA ARG A 429 41.62 0.61 13.67
C ARG A 429 43.05 0.57 14.24
N ARG A 430 43.58 1.78 14.47
CA ARG A 430 44.43 2.15 15.61
C ARG A 430 44.10 3.58 16.08
N TRP A 431 43.23 3.71 17.07
CA TRP A 431 43.02 4.87 17.95
C TRP A 431 42.43 4.25 19.24
N ASP A 432 43.25 3.83 20.18
CA ASP A 432 43.92 4.60 21.26
C ASP A 432 43.10 4.58 22.57
N GLN A 433 43.81 4.41 23.68
CA GLN A 433 43.27 4.33 25.04
C GLN A 433 43.87 5.47 25.86
N SER A 434 43.04 6.34 26.46
CA SER A 434 43.26 6.80 27.85
C SER A 434 42.19 7.80 28.32
N GLY A 435 41.95 7.79 29.63
CA GLY A 435 41.50 8.98 30.37
C GLY A 435 39.99 9.25 30.45
N CYS A 436 39.30 8.67 31.45
CA CYS A 436 39.04 9.43 32.69
C CYS A 436 38.49 8.53 33.82
N THR A 437 38.76 8.88 35.08
CA THR A 437 38.47 8.05 36.26
C THR A 437 37.41 8.63 37.19
N ARG A 438 36.66 7.74 37.86
CA ARG A 438 35.99 7.91 39.18
C ARG A 438 34.95 9.04 39.33
N LYS A 439 33.70 8.63 39.61
CA LYS A 439 33.07 8.69 40.97
C LYS A 439 31.62 8.15 40.94
N ARG A 440 31.34 7.10 41.72
CA ARG A 440 29.99 6.81 42.25
C ARG A 440 30.11 6.32 43.71
N ARG A 441 29.34 6.92 44.61
CA ARG A 441 29.06 6.40 45.97
C ARG A 441 27.63 6.76 46.39
N ARG A 442 26.88 5.72 46.77
CA ARG A 442 25.85 5.62 47.83
C ARG A 442 24.69 6.64 47.90
N ALA A 443 23.48 6.13 47.66
CA ALA A 443 22.42 5.85 48.66
C ALA A 443 21.45 4.83 48.02
N SER A 444 21.14 3.64 48.58
CA SER A 444 20.30 3.32 49.75
C SER A 444 18.79 3.59 49.51
N ALA A 445 17.82 2.72 49.85
CA ALA A 445 17.81 1.30 50.25
C ALA A 445 16.35 0.75 50.24
N GLY A 446 16.17 -0.58 50.22
CA GLY A 446 14.87 -1.29 50.39
C GLY A 446 14.88 -2.65 49.67
N PHE A 447 15.25 -3.77 50.31
CA PHE A 447 14.43 -4.68 51.16
C PHE A 447 13.17 -5.21 50.44
N PHE A 448 12.91 -6.52 50.31
CA PHE A 448 13.48 -7.73 50.96
C PHE A 448 13.60 -8.96 50.01
N ALA A 449 14.34 -9.98 50.47
CA ALA A 449 14.60 -11.30 49.86
C ALA A 449 13.33 -12.16 49.58
N ARG A 450 13.36 -13.30 48.84
CA ARG A 450 14.07 -14.60 49.00
C ARG A 450 13.87 -15.44 47.71
N ALA A 451 14.60 -16.51 47.36
CA ALA A 451 15.82 -17.19 47.85
C ALA A 451 16.47 -17.91 46.62
N ALA A 452 17.80 -18.06 46.53
CA ALA A 452 18.57 -19.31 46.76
C ALA A 452 17.94 -20.60 46.17
N SER A 453 18.65 -21.54 45.53
CA SER A 453 20.10 -21.83 45.47
C SER A 453 20.43 -22.54 44.12
N ILE A 454 21.62 -23.03 43.76
CA ILE A 454 22.88 -23.32 44.50
C ILE A 454 24.13 -23.03 43.62
N ARG A 455 25.20 -23.84 43.67
CA ARG A 455 26.36 -23.82 42.76
C ARG A 455 26.85 -25.23 42.42
N SER A 456 27.54 -25.35 41.29
CA SER A 456 28.74 -26.19 41.02
C SER A 456 28.74 -27.69 41.39
N ARG A 457 29.06 -28.52 40.39
CA ARG A 457 30.08 -29.58 40.48
C ARG A 457 30.57 -29.99 39.10
N GLU A 458 31.87 -30.19 38.97
CA GLU A 458 32.51 -30.88 37.85
C GLU A 458 32.42 -32.39 38.05
N THR A 459 32.32 -33.14 36.95
CA THR A 459 32.97 -34.46 36.83
C THR A 459 33.21 -34.80 35.35
N GLN A 460 34.34 -35.44 35.08
CA GLN A 460 34.75 -35.92 33.75
C GLN A 460 33.99 -37.19 33.35
N ALA A 461 33.81 -37.42 32.04
CA ALA A 461 33.95 -38.76 31.45
C ALA A 461 34.06 -38.74 29.90
N THR A 462 35.17 -39.29 29.40
CA THR A 462 35.33 -40.07 28.15
C THR A 462 34.79 -39.56 26.80
N ALA A 463 35.72 -39.44 25.85
CA ALA A 463 35.43 -39.37 24.41
C ALA A 463 35.17 -40.77 23.80
N THR A 464 34.39 -40.80 22.72
CA THR A 464 34.56 -41.78 21.63
C THR A 464 34.42 -41.08 20.27
N SER A 465 35.25 -41.51 19.33
CA SER A 465 35.44 -40.89 18.01
C SER A 465 34.79 -41.70 16.90
N SER A 466 34.15 -41.04 15.93
CA SER A 466 34.04 -41.57 14.56
C SER A 466 33.97 -40.47 13.48
N THR A 467 35.10 -40.30 12.80
CA THR A 467 35.24 -40.01 11.37
C THR A 467 34.24 -40.82 10.50
N SER A 468 33.84 -40.45 9.27
CA SER A 468 34.30 -39.42 8.31
C SER A 468 33.20 -39.14 7.23
N PRO A 469 33.41 -38.31 6.18
CA PRO A 469 32.34 -37.55 5.53
C PRO A 469 31.77 -38.17 4.24
N ARG A 470 30.78 -37.50 3.63
CA ARG A 470 30.53 -37.59 2.19
C ARG A 470 30.56 -36.23 1.49
N VAL A 471 31.26 -36.24 0.37
CA VAL A 471 31.66 -35.12 -0.48
C VAL A 471 30.54 -34.78 -1.47
N ALA A 472 30.41 -33.49 -1.80
CA ALA A 472 29.57 -33.03 -2.90
C ALA A 472 30.23 -33.34 -4.26
N ILE A 473 29.46 -33.86 -5.22
CA ILE A 473 29.88 -33.98 -6.62
C ILE A 473 28.89 -33.23 -7.50
N SER A 474 29.40 -32.23 -8.20
CA SER A 474 28.72 -31.51 -9.29
C SER A 474 29.21 -32.05 -10.63
N THR A 475 28.31 -32.36 -11.58
CA THR A 475 28.45 -31.98 -13.01
C THR A 475 27.15 -32.26 -13.80
N PRO A 476 26.90 -31.59 -14.96
CA PRO A 476 25.58 -31.50 -15.58
C PRO A 476 25.44 -32.26 -16.92
N ILE A 477 24.21 -32.69 -17.27
CA ILE A 477 23.81 -33.06 -18.64
C ILE A 477 22.31 -32.75 -18.84
N GLY A 478 21.91 -32.31 -20.04
CA GLY A 478 20.62 -32.73 -20.61
C GLY A 478 19.54 -31.69 -20.80
N SER A 479 19.65 -30.89 -21.86
CA SER A 479 18.49 -30.26 -22.49
C SER A 479 17.62 -31.32 -23.20
N THR A 480 16.40 -31.54 -22.72
CA THR A 480 15.42 -32.41 -23.41
C THR A 480 14.07 -31.72 -23.51
N THR A 481 13.67 -31.40 -24.73
CA THR A 481 12.31 -30.99 -25.10
C THR A 481 11.32 -32.11 -24.76
N MET A 482 10.30 -31.84 -23.94
CA MET A 482 9.13 -32.72 -23.83
C MET A 482 7.87 -31.99 -24.28
N LEU A 483 7.34 -32.47 -25.41
CA LEU A 483 5.95 -32.28 -25.81
C LEU A 483 5.05 -32.97 -24.78
N VAL A 484 4.06 -32.24 -24.23
CA VAL A 484 2.98 -32.83 -23.43
C VAL A 484 1.69 -32.73 -24.26
N PRO A 485 1.03 -33.85 -24.61
CA PRO A 485 -0.19 -33.83 -25.40
C PRO A 485 -1.42 -33.42 -24.57
N THR A 486 -2.33 -32.68 -25.20
CA THR A 486 -3.67 -32.36 -24.69
C THR A 486 -4.52 -33.62 -24.43
N PRO A 487 -5.23 -33.74 -23.30
CA PRO A 487 -6.22 -34.79 -23.10
C PRO A 487 -7.48 -34.52 -23.93
N ILE A 488 -7.92 -35.53 -24.68
CA ILE A 488 -9.25 -35.58 -25.29
C ILE A 488 -10.26 -35.95 -24.18
N GLY A 489 -11.40 -35.24 -24.13
CA GLY A 489 -12.44 -35.49 -23.12
C GLY A 489 -13.26 -36.76 -23.39
N GLY A 490 -13.90 -37.29 -22.35
CA GLY A 490 -14.81 -38.43 -22.45
C GLY A 490 -15.66 -38.66 -21.20
N VAL A 491 -16.97 -38.40 -21.34
CA VAL A 491 -18.11 -38.71 -20.45
C VAL A 491 -18.16 -37.95 -19.12
#